data_AF-A0A1L7IAG1-F1
#
_entry.id   AF-A0A1L7IAG1-F1
#
_cell.length_a   1.000
_cell.length_b   1.000
_cell.length_c   1.000
_cell.angle_alpha   90.00
_cell.angle_beta   90.00
_cell.angle_gamma   90.00
#
_symmetry.space_group_name_H-M   'P 1'
#
loop_
_entity.id
_entity.type
_entity.pdbx_description
1 polymer ?
#
loop_
_entity_poly.entity_id
_entity_poly.type
_entity_poly.pdbx_seq_one_letter_code
_entity_poly.pdbx_strand_id
1 'polypeptide(L)'
;MLQQQDFIVTTEEEFQQIESVKSHIEEMHHRGSFFHLSLKALELIRRFNNLYVEVFERHNESSSMVNQLLVTAKILEAEFVQEI
;
A
#
# COMPACT_ATOMS: atom_id res chain seq x y z
N MET A 1 -27.99 15.53 -13.98
CA MET A 1 -26.60 15.52 -13.46
C MET A 1 -26.13 14.08 -13.56
N LEU A 2 -25.19 13.79 -14.46
CA LEU A 2 -24.67 12.44 -14.66
C LEU A 2 -23.72 12.13 -13.50
N GLN A 3 -24.06 11.13 -12.68
CA GLN A 3 -23.16 10.56 -11.69
C GLN A 3 -21.98 9.95 -12.45
N GLN A 4 -20.81 10.58 -12.39
CA GLN A 4 -19.56 9.93 -12.78
C GLN A 4 -19.36 8.77 -11.79
N GLN A 5 -19.72 7.57 -12.21
CA GLN A 5 -19.16 6.35 -11.66
C GLN A 5 -17.69 6.36 -12.06
N ASP A 6 -16.85 6.79 -11.13
CA ASP A 6 -15.41 6.58 -11.18
C ASP A 6 -15.16 5.07 -11.11
N PHE A 7 -15.25 4.39 -12.25
CA PHE A 7 -14.78 3.02 -12.39
C PHE A 7 -13.25 3.06 -12.27
N ILE A 8 -12.76 2.70 -11.10
CA ILE A 8 -11.34 2.47 -10.87
C ILE A 8 -10.99 1.14 -11.54
N VAL A 9 -10.41 1.19 -12.73
CA VAL A 9 -9.85 -0.01 -13.36
C VAL A 9 -8.43 -0.17 -12.83
N THR A 10 -8.31 -0.73 -11.62
CA THR A 10 -7.01 -1.22 -11.12
C THR A 10 -6.70 -2.53 -11.84
N THR A 11 -5.51 -2.65 -12.40
CA THR A 11 -5.12 -3.89 -13.09
C THR A 11 -4.82 -5.00 -12.08
N GLU A 12 -4.93 -6.25 -12.51
CA GLU A 12 -4.53 -7.42 -11.70
C GLU A 12 -3.08 -7.29 -11.20
N GLU A 13 -2.18 -6.76 -12.03
CA GLU A 13 -0.78 -6.50 -11.67
C GLU A 13 -0.65 -5.48 -10.54
N GLU A 14 -1.45 -4.42 -10.57
CA GLU A 14 -1.45 -3.38 -9.53
C GLU A 14 -1.98 -3.91 -8.19
N PHE A 15 -2.98 -4.80 -8.21
CA PHE A 15 -3.43 -5.50 -7.01
C PHE A 15 -2.36 -6.44 -6.45
N GLN A 16 -1.70 -7.22 -7.31
CA GLN A 16 -0.62 -8.11 -6.90
C GLN A 16 0.54 -7.33 -6.25
N GLN A 17 0.85 -6.14 -6.74
CA GLN A 17 1.85 -5.27 -6.14
C GLN A 17 1.46 -4.84 -4.72
N ILE A 18 0.21 -4.42 -4.52
CA ILE A 18 -0.29 -4.01 -3.19
C ILE A 18 -0.22 -5.20 -2.21
N GLU A 19 -0.66 -6.38 -2.63
CA GLU A 19 -0.63 -7.58 -1.79
C GLU A 19 0.80 -8.05 -1.47
N SER A 20 1.72 -7.95 -2.43
CA SER A 20 3.14 -8.25 -2.23
C SER A 20 3.75 -7.36 -1.13
N VAL A 21 3.49 -6.04 -1.19
CA VAL A 21 3.97 -5.09 -0.19
C VAL A 21 3.37 -5.36 1.19
N LYS A 22 2.06 -5.67 1.25
CA LYS A 22 1.40 -6.06 2.49
C LYS A 22 2.04 -7.31 3.11
N SER A 23 2.24 -8.36 2.32
CA SER A 23 2.87 -9.59 2.78
C SER A 23 4.29 -9.34 3.31
N HIS A 24 5.06 -8.47 2.66
CA HIS A 24 6.40 -8.13 3.12
C HIS A 24 6.38 -7.40 4.47
N ILE A 25 5.44 -6.45 4.66
CA ILE A 25 5.25 -5.76 5.94
C ILE A 25 4.88 -6.73 7.06
N GLU A 26 3.98 -7.67 6.79
CA GLU A 26 3.58 -8.70 7.76
C GLU A 26 4.75 -9.63 8.13
N GLU A 27 5.57 -10.01 7.15
CA GLU A 27 6.77 -10.81 7.37
C GLU A 27 7.79 -10.06 8.25
N MET A 28 8.03 -8.78 7.99
CA MET A 28 8.88 -7.94 8.82
C MET A 28 8.36 -7.82 10.26
N HIS A 29 7.04 -7.74 10.42
CA HIS A 29 6.40 -7.76 11.74
C HIS A 29 6.64 -9.06 12.48
N HIS A 30 6.46 -10.18 11.79
CA HIS A 30 6.66 -11.49 12.39
C HIS A 30 8.13 -11.72 12.79
N ARG A 31 9.07 -11.24 11.98
CA ARG A 31 10.52 -11.37 12.22
C ARG A 31 11.09 -10.34 13.19
N GLY A 32 10.34 -9.29 13.50
CA GLY A 32 10.82 -8.16 14.31
C GLY A 32 11.90 -7.32 13.62
N SER A 33 11.96 -7.31 12.29
CA SER A 33 13.02 -6.62 11.54
C SER A 33 12.82 -5.11 11.41
N PHE A 34 11.64 -4.58 11.81
CA PHE A 34 11.31 -3.15 11.71
C PHE A 34 12.29 -2.19 12.37
N PHE A 35 13.05 -2.63 13.38
CA PHE A 35 14.03 -1.80 14.06
C PHE A 35 15.18 -1.33 13.15
N HIS A 36 15.37 -1.99 12.00
CA HIS A 36 16.39 -1.61 11.03
C HIS A 36 15.87 -0.59 10.00
N LEU A 37 14.55 -0.41 9.89
CA LEU A 37 13.96 0.48 8.92
C LEU A 37 14.19 1.95 9.28
N SER A 38 14.39 2.76 8.25
CA SER A 38 14.41 4.22 8.41
C SER A 38 13.05 4.75 8.92
N LEU A 39 13.07 5.90 9.63
CA LEU A 39 11.84 6.60 10.04
C LEU A 39 10.92 6.91 8.86
N LYS A 40 11.51 7.19 7.69
CA LYS A 40 10.78 7.41 6.44
C LYS A 40 10.03 6.15 6.01
N ALA A 41 10.69 4.99 6.01
CA ALA A 41 10.06 3.72 5.68
C ALA A 41 8.94 3.37 6.66
N LEU A 42 9.14 3.59 7.97
CA LEU A 42 8.10 3.38 8.98
C LEU A 42 6.86 4.27 8.75
N GLU A 43 7.05 5.53 8.40
CA GLU A 43 5.94 6.44 8.08
C GLU A 43 5.21 6.03 6.79
N LEU A 44 5.93 5.54 5.78
CA LEU A 44 5.34 5.00 4.56
C LEU A 44 4.52 3.73 4.84
N ILE A 45 5.03 2.80 5.65
CA ILE A 45 4.30 1.61 6.10
C ILE A 45 3.02 2.00 6.82
N ARG A 46 3.10 2.96 7.74
CA ARG A 46 1.93 3.48 8.46
C ARG A 46 0.88 4.04 7.49
N ARG A 47 1.31 4.84 6.51
CA ARG A 47 0.42 5.41 5.50
C ARG A 47 -0.20 4.32 4.62
N PHE A 48 0.59 3.34 4.19
CA PHE A 48 0.13 2.20 3.40
C PHE A 48 -0.97 1.43 4.15
N ASN A 49 -0.72 1.05 5.41
CA ASN A 49 -1.69 0.30 6.22
C ASN A 49 -3.00 1.08 6.38
N ASN A 50 -2.93 2.38 6.64
CA ASN A 50 -4.13 3.21 6.76
C ASN A 50 -4.94 3.25 5.45
N LEU A 51 -4.26 3.43 4.31
CA LEU A 51 -4.91 3.42 3.00
C LEU A 51 -5.49 2.05 2.65
N TYR A 52 -4.77 0.97 2.98
CA TYR A 52 -5.22 -0.40 2.76
C TYR A 52 -6.51 -0.68 3.51
N VAL A 53 -6.58 -0.32 4.80
CA VAL A 53 -7.80 -0.48 5.61
C VAL A 53 -8.98 0.31 5.03
N GLU A 54 -8.76 1.56 4.63
CA GLU A 54 -9.82 2.38 4.05
C GLU A 54 -10.35 1.80 2.73
N VAL A 55 -9.46 1.35 1.84
CA VAL A 55 -9.84 0.81 0.53
C VAL A 55 -10.45 -0.59 0.66
N PHE A 56 -9.77 -1.53 1.30
CA PHE A 56 -10.12 -2.96 1.25
C PHE A 56 -11.02 -3.44 2.38
N GLU A 57 -10.86 -2.90 3.60
CA GLU A 57 -11.63 -3.38 4.76
C GLU A 57 -12.89 -2.55 5.01
N ARG A 58 -12.81 -1.24 4.77
CA ARG A 58 -13.93 -0.30 4.96
C ARG A 58 -14.73 -0.05 3.70
N HIS A 59 -14.27 -0.55 2.55
CA HIS A 59 -14.86 -0.32 1.23
C HIS A 59 -15.10 1.18 0.93
N ASN A 60 -14.26 2.04 1.48
CA ASN A 60 -14.28 3.48 1.25
C ASN A 60 -13.37 3.82 0.06
N GLU A 61 -13.58 3.11 -1.05
CA GLU A 61 -12.75 3.22 -2.23
C GLU A 61 -13.09 4.49 -3.02
N SER A 62 -12.09 5.34 -3.19
CA SER A 62 -12.12 6.43 -4.16
C SER A 62 -10.91 6.31 -5.07
N SER A 63 -11.02 6.76 -6.32
CA SER A 63 -9.91 6.71 -7.31
C SER A 63 -8.64 7.33 -6.75
N SER A 64 -8.80 8.39 -5.95
CA SER A 64 -7.69 9.05 -5.27
C SER A 64 -7.04 8.14 -4.22
N MET A 65 -7.82 7.47 -3.36
CA MET A 65 -7.29 6.58 -2.33
C MET A 65 -6.62 5.36 -2.93
N VAL A 66 -7.21 4.74 -3.96
CA VAL A 66 -6.61 3.58 -4.64
C VAL A 66 -5.31 3.98 -5.33
N ASN A 67 -5.27 5.11 -6.03
CA ASN A 67 -4.04 5.61 -6.64
C ASN A 67 -2.97 5.94 -5.57
N GLN A 68 -3.36 6.57 -4.45
CA GLN A 68 -2.44 6.83 -3.35
C GLN A 68 -1.89 5.54 -2.75
N LEU A 69 -2.71 4.49 -2.62
CA LEU A 69 -2.29 3.19 -2.12
C LEU A 69 -1.28 2.56 -3.07
N LEU A 70 -1.57 2.54 -4.38
CA LEU A 70 -0.67 2.01 -5.40
C LEU A 70 0.67 2.75 -5.45
N VAL A 71 0.66 4.08 -5.43
CA VAL A 71 1.88 4.89 -5.41
C VAL A 71 2.68 4.62 -4.13
N THR A 72 2.01 4.50 -2.99
CA THR A 72 2.69 4.18 -1.72
C THR A 72 3.29 2.78 -1.77
N ALA A 73 2.60 1.79 -2.34
CA ALA A 73 3.11 0.44 -2.55
C ALA A 73 4.38 0.44 -3.42
N LYS A 74 4.36 1.15 -4.55
CA LYS A 74 5.52 1.31 -5.44
C LYS A 74 6.74 1.90 -4.74
N ILE A 75 6.52 2.91 -3.89
CA ILE A 75 7.61 3.53 -3.12
C ILE A 75 8.15 2.54 -2.10
N LEU A 76 7.28 1.86 -1.35
CA LEU A 76 7.69 0.89 -0.33
C LEU A 76 8.46 -0.29 -0.92
N GLU A 77 8.02 -0.83 -2.05
CA GLU A 77 8.72 -1.90 -2.75
C GLU A 77 10.16 -1.47 -3.13
N ALA A 78 10.32 -0.24 -3.64
CA ALA A 78 11.64 0.30 -3.96
C ALA A 78 12.51 0.50 -2.71
N GLU A 79 11.93 0.94 -1.59
CA GLU A 79 12.66 1.10 -0.31
C GLU A 79 13.08 -0.27 0.25
N PHE A 80 12.21 -1.29 0.19
CA PHE A 80 12.54 -2.64 0.68
C PHE A 80 13.64 -3.30 -0.15
N VAL A 81 13.70 -3.07 -1.46
CA VAL A 81 14.83 -3.54 -2.30
C VAL A 81 16.16 -2.88 -1.91
N GLN A 82 16.14 -1.63 -1.42
CA GLN A 82 17.36 -0.93 -1.01
C GLN A 82 17.86 -1.32 0.39
N GLU A 83 17.01 -1.91 1.23
CA GLU A 83 17.36 -2.33 2.59
C GLU A 83 17.78 -3.82 2.69
N ILE A 84 17.78 -4.58 1.58
CA ILE A 84 18.35 -5.94 1.45
C ILE A 84 19.81 -5.87 0.98
#